data_AF-A0A8J5UWY0-F1
#
_entry.id   AF-A0A8J5UWY0-F1
#
_cell.length_a   1.000
_cell.length_b   1.000
_cell.length_c   1.000
_cell.angle_alpha   90.00
_cell.angle_beta   90.00
_cell.angle_gamma   90.00
#
_symmetry.space_group_name_H-M   'P 1'
#
loop_
_entity.id
_entity.type
_entity.pdbx_description
1 polymer ?
#
loop_
_entity_poly.entity_id
_entity_poly.type
_entity_poly.pdbx_seq_one_letter_code
_entity_poly.pdbx_strand_id
1 'polypeptide(L)'
;MNKVTKSDLYQGLFPIYHLSKVLGLLPVRFVRQRSDRYLGSIYIIDIVYGICLLVLFSVAEGWGLWRDLRDGWENSTRLKHQTALNITIGDVTAVALLAATGVLGAPFRWKHICEIMARLIYADERLGYITPKKTQRFAIILSISTVVFLIILASLDIYSWDLQTKMKRKMPDKGPINYSPLYFFYLQALFTEIQYTIATYNLYERFIRLNKNLENLLKNSKTYLRRDINLVSELSDKDKFPMTILKSEASGGSNKHDRRLFRTPKISGWTAEERESRDVMDTVIQLITIHASLCDVNKLINKAFGLPMLIAALTALFHLIITPYFLLMEASSDKETFFIIVQCLWCILHVYRVVVVVQPCYATTNESQKTAVLASQLLTYSWQPEIRKQLEIFSLQILHRPLHFTACGLFSLDRALVTSMASAVTTYLVILLQFQKADDTKDSTNVLRNATLLLKNVSSTGIKLIT
;
A
#
# COMPACT_ATOMS: atom_id res chain seq x y z
N MET A 1 33.22 -2.20 23.66
CA MET A 1 31.80 -1.80 23.79
C MET A 1 31.11 -2.01 22.46
N ASN A 2 30.50 -3.17 22.25
CA ASN A 2 29.73 -3.47 21.03
C ASN A 2 28.41 -2.69 21.06
N LYS A 3 28.25 -1.73 20.13
CA LYS A 3 26.94 -1.10 19.86
C LYS A 3 26.01 -2.17 19.30
N VAL A 4 25.16 -2.73 20.16
CA VAL A 4 24.05 -3.58 19.73
C VAL A 4 23.07 -2.69 18.96
N THR A 5 23.10 -2.78 17.63
CA THR A 5 22.15 -2.16 16.72
C THR A 5 20.81 -2.86 16.86
N LYS A 6 19.92 -2.34 17.72
CA LYS A 6 18.57 -2.90 17.90
C LYS A 6 17.62 -2.24 16.91
N SER A 7 16.98 -3.05 16.06
CA SER A 7 15.91 -2.57 15.20
C SER A 7 14.65 -2.30 16.04
N ASP A 8 14.25 -1.03 16.10
CA ASP A 8 13.03 -0.52 16.75
C ASP A 8 11.76 -0.77 15.92
N LEU A 9 11.80 -1.65 14.90
CA LEU A 9 10.66 -1.89 14.00
C LEU A 9 9.39 -2.26 14.75
N TYR A 10 9.51 -3.02 15.85
CA TYR A 10 8.41 -3.35 16.75
C TYR A 10 7.79 -2.12 17.43
N GLN A 11 8.59 -1.13 17.84
CA GLN A 11 8.08 0.14 18.37
C GLN A 11 7.42 1.00 17.29
N GLY A 12 7.95 0.95 16.06
CA GLY A 12 7.37 1.64 14.91
C GLY A 12 5.97 1.14 14.54
N LEU A 13 5.67 -0.12 14.81
CA LEU A 13 4.37 -0.76 14.53
C LEU A 13 3.39 -0.72 15.72
N PHE A 14 3.83 -0.30 16.90
CA PHE A 14 3.06 -0.29 18.15
C PHE A 14 1.74 0.52 18.09
N PRO A 15 1.68 1.69 17.42
CA PRO A 15 0.43 2.44 17.30
C PRO A 15 -0.65 1.68 16.51
N ILE A 16 -0.27 1.02 15.43
CA ILE A 16 -1.17 0.18 14.62
C ILE A 16 -1.60 -1.04 15.42
N TYR A 17 -0.70 -1.60 16.22
CA TYR A 17 -0.98 -2.76 17.06
C TYR A 17 -2.15 -2.50 18.00
N HIS A 18 -2.17 -1.36 18.71
CA HIS A 18 -3.25 -1.06 19.64
C HIS A 18 -4.60 -0.93 18.95
N LEU A 19 -4.66 -0.16 17.86
CA LEU A 19 -5.89 0.05 17.11
C LEU A 19 -6.38 -1.26 16.46
N SER A 20 -5.48 -2.02 15.84
CA SER A 20 -5.79 -3.32 15.24
C SER A 20 -6.25 -4.34 16.27
N LYS A 21 -5.70 -4.28 17.49
CA LYS A 21 -6.10 -5.17 18.58
C LYS A 21 -7.52 -4.87 19.06
N VAL A 22 -7.86 -3.60 19.27
CA VAL A 22 -9.22 -3.18 19.67
C VAL A 22 -10.25 -3.67 18.64
N LEU A 23 -9.90 -3.63 17.36
CA LEU A 23 -10.76 -4.07 16.25
C LEU A 23 -10.78 -5.60 16.02
N GLY A 24 -10.06 -6.39 16.81
CA GLY A 24 -9.99 -7.84 16.63
C GLY A 24 -9.15 -8.31 15.43
N LEU A 25 -8.37 -7.41 14.82
CA LEU A 25 -7.54 -7.66 13.63
C LEU A 25 -6.12 -8.13 13.95
N LEU A 26 -5.75 -8.17 15.23
CA LEU A 26 -4.41 -8.56 15.67
C LEU A 26 -4.43 -9.25 17.04
N PRO A 27 -4.52 -10.59 17.08
CA PRO A 27 -4.68 -11.36 18.32
C PRO A 27 -3.34 -11.63 19.02
N VAL A 28 -2.56 -10.57 19.24
CA VAL A 28 -1.17 -10.66 19.70
C VAL A 28 -0.99 -9.91 21.01
N ARG A 29 -0.06 -10.39 21.85
CA ARG A 29 0.50 -9.61 22.95
C ARG A 29 2.01 -9.57 22.81
N PHE A 30 2.55 -8.36 22.88
CA PHE A 30 3.98 -8.14 22.88
C PHE A 30 4.53 -8.23 24.30
N VAL A 31 5.51 -9.11 24.50
CA VAL A 31 6.28 -9.21 25.74
C VAL A 31 7.68 -8.65 25.47
N ARG A 32 8.13 -7.73 26.32
CA ARG A 32 9.50 -7.17 26.24
C ARG A 32 10.47 -8.18 26.83
N GLN A 33 11.46 -8.61 26.04
CA GLN A 33 12.53 -9.48 26.52
C GLN A 33 13.71 -8.66 27.07
N ARG A 34 14.58 -9.28 27.90
CA ARG A 34 15.81 -8.66 28.47
C ARG A 34 16.75 -8.03 27.41
N SER A 35 16.60 -8.38 26.14
CA SER A 35 17.39 -7.86 25.02
C SER A 35 16.78 -6.62 24.33
N ASP A 36 15.72 -6.01 24.86
CA ASP A 36 14.85 -5.00 24.18
C ASP A 36 14.21 -5.49 22.86
N ARG A 37 14.25 -6.79 22.58
CA ARG A 37 13.43 -7.38 21.51
C ARG A 37 12.02 -7.62 22.06
N TYR A 38 11.01 -7.28 21.25
CA TYR A 38 9.62 -7.61 21.53
C TYR A 38 9.30 -8.93 20.84
N LEU A 39 8.78 -9.90 21.58
CA LEU A 39 8.22 -11.13 21.02
C LEU A 39 6.69 -11.02 21.05
N GLY A 40 6.05 -11.09 19.90
CA GLY A 40 4.59 -11.14 19.82
C GLY A 40 4.13 -12.59 19.81
N SER A 41 3.40 -12.99 20.85
CA SER A 41 2.76 -14.31 20.92
C SER A 41 1.27 -14.20 20.64
N ILE A 42 0.71 -15.19 19.95
CA ILE A 42 -0.73 -15.31 19.74
C ILE A 42 -1.37 -15.76 21.05
N TYR A 43 -2.50 -15.16 21.41
CA TYR A 43 -3.30 -15.59 22.56
C TYR A 43 -4.69 -16.02 22.08
N ILE A 44 -5.13 -17.22 22.47
CA ILE A 44 -6.45 -17.77 22.11
C ILE A 44 -7.57 -16.81 22.53
N ILE A 45 -7.43 -16.19 23.71
CA ILE A 45 -8.39 -15.20 24.22
C ILE A 45 -8.56 -14.02 23.26
N ASP A 46 -7.47 -13.53 22.67
CA ASP A 46 -7.52 -12.38 21.75
C ASP A 46 -8.10 -12.80 20.37
N ILE A 47 -7.94 -14.07 19.96
CA ILE A 47 -8.63 -14.64 18.78
C ILE A 47 -10.14 -14.74 19.05
N VAL A 48 -10.52 -15.34 20.18
CA VAL A 48 -11.92 -15.50 20.58
C VAL A 48 -12.60 -14.13 20.69
N TYR A 49 -11.93 -13.14 21.29
CA TYR A 49 -12.40 -11.76 21.32
C TYR A 49 -12.69 -11.23 19.92
N GLY A 50 -11.76 -11.36 18.96
CA GLY A 50 -11.97 -10.89 17.59
C GLY A 50 -13.15 -11.57 16.91
N ILE A 51 -13.30 -12.89 17.07
CA ILE A 51 -14.44 -13.65 16.51
C ILE A 51 -15.75 -13.21 17.16
N CYS A 52 -15.80 -13.11 18.50
CA CYS A 52 -16.98 -12.63 19.21
C CYS A 52 -17.37 -11.22 18.78
N LEU A 53 -16.39 -10.33 18.57
CA LEU A 53 -16.62 -8.98 18.09
C LEU A 53 -17.22 -8.97 16.67
N LEU A 54 -16.67 -9.77 15.75
CA LEU A 54 -17.21 -9.95 14.41
C LEU A 54 -18.66 -10.46 14.46
N VAL A 55 -18.92 -11.53 15.23
CA VAL A 55 -20.26 -12.11 15.37
C VAL A 55 -21.23 -11.10 15.98
N LEU A 56 -20.83 -10.36 17.01
CA LEU A 56 -21.66 -9.34 17.65
C LEU A 56 -22.13 -8.29 16.63
N PHE A 57 -21.20 -7.72 15.85
CA PHE A 57 -21.56 -6.71 14.85
C PHE A 57 -22.32 -7.30 13.66
N SER A 58 -22.07 -8.56 13.27
CA SER A 58 -22.86 -9.24 12.24
C SER A 58 -24.30 -9.49 12.67
N VAL A 59 -24.52 -9.91 13.92
CA VAL A 59 -25.86 -10.08 14.48
C VAL A 59 -26.55 -8.73 14.64
N ALA A 60 -25.83 -7.70 15.12
CA ALA A 60 -26.37 -6.36 15.25
C ALA A 60 -26.78 -5.75 13.89
N GLU A 61 -25.97 -5.95 12.85
CA GLU A 61 -26.29 -5.49 11.48
C GLU A 61 -27.50 -6.24 10.93
N GLY A 62 -27.52 -7.57 11.06
CA GLY A 62 -28.67 -8.38 10.62
C GLY A 62 -29.96 -7.99 11.34
N TRP A 63 -29.88 -7.74 12.65
CA TRP A 63 -31.01 -7.24 13.45
C TRP A 63 -31.43 -5.83 13.04
N GLY A 64 -30.47 -4.95 12.77
CA GLY A 64 -30.71 -3.58 12.30
C GLY A 64 -31.43 -3.55 10.95
N LEU A 65 -30.96 -4.34 9.99
CA LEU A 65 -31.61 -4.51 8.68
C LEU A 65 -33.00 -5.11 8.82
N TRP A 66 -33.17 -6.17 9.62
CA TRP A 66 -34.48 -6.75 9.88
C TRP A 66 -35.44 -5.72 10.49
N ARG A 67 -34.99 -4.95 11.49
CA ARG A 67 -35.81 -3.91 12.13
C ARG A 67 -36.21 -2.82 11.13
N ASP A 68 -35.31 -2.43 10.23
CA ASP A 68 -35.61 -1.44 9.20
C ASP A 68 -36.61 -1.97 8.16
N LEU A 69 -36.50 -3.26 7.79
CA LEU A 69 -37.25 -3.89 6.70
C LEU A 69 -38.54 -4.60 7.08
N ARG A 70 -38.78 -4.91 8.36
CA ARG A 70 -39.92 -5.73 8.82
C ARG A 70 -41.29 -5.20 8.41
N ASP A 71 -41.40 -3.90 8.16
CA ASP A 71 -42.65 -3.21 7.80
C ASP A 71 -42.71 -2.83 6.31
N GLY A 72 -41.93 -3.52 5.47
CA GLY A 72 -41.77 -3.21 4.05
C GLY A 72 -40.63 -2.23 3.77
N TRP A 73 -40.05 -2.32 2.57
CA TRP A 73 -38.94 -1.45 2.15
C TRP A 73 -39.42 -0.01 1.93
N GLU A 74 -40.71 0.21 1.65
CA GLU A 74 -41.33 1.52 1.46
C GLU A 74 -41.28 2.40 2.73
N ASN A 75 -41.14 1.76 3.90
CA ASN A 75 -41.02 2.41 5.21
C ASN A 75 -39.57 2.42 5.73
N SER A 76 -38.60 2.03 4.91
CA SER A 76 -37.18 2.00 5.27
C SER A 76 -36.61 3.40 5.47
N THR A 77 -35.62 3.51 6.35
CA THR A 77 -34.82 4.72 6.55
C THR A 77 -34.05 5.09 5.29
N ARG A 78 -33.46 4.10 4.60
CA ARG A 78 -32.51 4.30 3.49
C ARG A 78 -33.03 3.85 2.13
N LEU A 79 -33.97 2.91 2.11
CA LEU A 79 -34.34 2.18 0.90
C LEU A 79 -35.61 2.77 0.30
N LYS A 80 -35.48 3.47 -0.83
CA LYS A 80 -36.62 4.11 -1.51
C LYS A 80 -37.20 3.29 -2.66
N HIS A 81 -36.49 2.26 -3.12
CA HIS A 81 -36.86 1.39 -4.25
C HIS A 81 -36.26 -0.01 -4.06
N GLN A 82 -36.80 -1.03 -4.74
CA GLN A 82 -36.28 -2.41 -4.70
C GLN A 82 -34.81 -2.52 -5.12
N THR A 83 -34.35 -1.70 -6.07
CA THR A 83 -32.93 -1.64 -6.47
C THR A 83 -32.03 -1.20 -5.32
N ALA A 84 -32.48 -0.23 -4.51
CA ALA A 84 -31.73 0.23 -3.34
C ALA A 84 -31.58 -0.89 -2.30
N LEU A 85 -32.61 -1.71 -2.09
CA LEU A 85 -32.55 -2.87 -1.19
C LEU A 85 -31.41 -3.84 -1.59
N ASN A 86 -31.40 -4.26 -2.85
CA ASN A 86 -30.38 -5.20 -3.35
C ASN A 86 -28.97 -4.64 -3.20
N ILE A 87 -28.82 -3.33 -3.45
CA ILE A 87 -27.54 -2.66 -3.36
C ILE A 87 -27.07 -2.55 -1.91
N THR A 88 -27.95 -2.19 -0.98
CA THR A 88 -27.59 -2.11 0.44
C THR A 88 -27.23 -3.47 1.01
N ILE A 89 -27.96 -4.53 0.65
CA ILE A 89 -27.58 -5.91 1.02
C ILE A 89 -26.20 -6.25 0.44
N GLY A 90 -25.94 -5.87 -0.82
CA GLY A 90 -24.64 -6.04 -1.48
C GLY A 90 -23.50 -5.31 -0.75
N ASP A 91 -23.71 -4.04 -0.37
CA ASP A 91 -22.77 -3.23 0.38
C ASP A 91 -22.44 -3.86 1.74
N VAL A 92 -23.47 -4.14 2.54
CA VAL A 92 -23.32 -4.78 3.86
C VAL A 92 -22.55 -6.09 3.74
N THR A 93 -22.91 -6.93 2.76
CA THR A 93 -22.25 -8.23 2.53
C THR A 93 -20.78 -8.03 2.14
N ALA A 94 -20.49 -7.10 1.23
CA ALA A 94 -19.13 -6.86 0.75
C ALA A 94 -18.20 -6.36 1.87
N VAL A 95 -18.65 -5.39 2.66
CA VAL A 95 -17.85 -4.82 3.76
C VAL A 95 -17.72 -5.83 4.91
N ALA A 96 -18.79 -6.56 5.25
CA ALA A 96 -18.74 -7.62 6.26
C ALA A 96 -17.81 -8.77 5.85
N LEU A 97 -17.79 -9.15 4.57
CA LEU A 97 -16.87 -10.17 4.06
C LEU A 97 -15.41 -9.72 4.16
N LEU A 98 -15.12 -8.46 3.83
CA LEU A 98 -13.79 -7.89 3.99
C LEU A 98 -13.36 -7.86 5.47
N ALA A 99 -14.25 -7.42 6.36
CA ALA A 99 -14.02 -7.45 7.79
C ALA A 99 -13.77 -8.88 8.31
N ALA A 100 -14.56 -9.86 7.85
CA ALA A 100 -14.42 -11.27 8.22
C ALA A 100 -13.05 -11.83 7.78
N THR A 101 -12.61 -11.56 6.55
CA THR A 101 -11.27 -11.99 6.12
C THR A 101 -10.15 -11.26 6.86
N GLY A 102 -10.39 -10.02 7.28
CA GLY A 102 -9.58 -9.31 8.26
C GLY A 102 -9.45 -10.09 9.57
N VAL A 103 -10.54 -10.31 10.29
CA VAL A 103 -10.54 -10.92 11.63
C VAL A 103 -10.13 -12.40 11.59
N LEU A 104 -10.81 -13.22 10.78
CA LEU A 104 -10.58 -14.67 10.72
C LEU A 104 -9.21 -15.02 10.14
N GLY A 105 -8.70 -14.16 9.24
CA GLY A 105 -7.36 -14.31 8.67
C GLY A 105 -6.23 -13.88 9.61
N ALA A 106 -6.50 -13.09 10.65
CA ALA A 106 -5.49 -12.50 11.52
C ALA A 106 -4.46 -13.50 12.12
N PRO A 107 -4.83 -14.68 12.66
CA PRO A 107 -3.85 -15.62 13.22
C PRO A 107 -2.94 -16.23 12.14
N PHE A 108 -3.44 -16.43 10.92
CA PHE A 108 -2.65 -16.92 9.79
C PHE A 108 -1.69 -15.83 9.27
N ARG A 109 -2.19 -14.60 9.12
CA ARG A 109 -1.39 -13.44 8.72
C ARG A 109 -0.26 -13.16 9.70
N TRP A 110 -0.49 -13.34 11.00
CA TRP A 110 0.52 -13.09 12.02
C TRP A 110 1.80 -13.90 11.80
N LYS A 111 1.68 -15.18 11.39
CA LYS A 111 2.85 -16.02 11.08
C LYS A 111 3.72 -15.40 9.99
N HIS A 112 3.09 -14.89 8.94
CA HIS A 112 3.79 -14.20 7.86
C HIS A 112 4.34 -12.84 8.29
N ILE A 113 3.61 -12.07 9.10
CA ILE A 113 4.05 -10.78 9.62
C ILE A 113 5.29 -10.95 10.51
N CYS A 114 5.36 -11.99 11.34
CA CYS A 114 6.56 -12.31 12.13
C CYS A 114 7.79 -12.55 11.25
N GLU A 115 7.64 -13.35 10.20
CA GLU A 115 8.73 -13.64 9.27
C GLU A 115 9.14 -12.38 8.48
N ILE A 116 8.17 -11.56 8.05
CA ILE A 116 8.42 -10.26 7.43
C ILE A 116 9.25 -9.37 8.37
N MET A 117 8.83 -9.23 9.63
CA MET A 117 9.56 -8.43 10.61
C MET A 117 10.98 -8.95 10.83
N ALA A 118 11.16 -10.27 10.99
CA ALA A 118 12.48 -10.87 11.17
C ALA A 118 13.42 -10.57 9.99
N ARG A 119 12.91 -10.67 8.75
CA ARG A 119 13.67 -10.37 7.52
C ARG A 119 13.99 -8.89 7.36
N LEU A 120 13.06 -8.01 7.71
CA LEU A 120 13.29 -6.57 7.70
C LEU A 120 14.31 -6.16 8.76
N ILE A 121 14.27 -6.74 9.96
CA ILE A 121 15.28 -6.53 11.00
C ILE A 121 16.65 -7.01 10.54
N TYR A 122 16.71 -8.20 9.93
CA TYR A 122 17.95 -8.72 9.33
C TYR A 122 18.54 -7.77 8.28
N ALA A 123 17.70 -7.14 7.46
CA ALA A 123 18.12 -6.14 6.48
C ALA A 123 18.61 -4.85 7.16
N ASP A 124 17.89 -4.36 8.18
CA ASP A 124 18.24 -3.15 8.93
C ASP A 124 19.60 -3.28 9.65
N GLU A 125 19.87 -4.44 10.24
CA GLU A 125 21.15 -4.73 10.92
C GLU A 125 22.35 -4.65 9.94
N ARG A 126 22.13 -4.88 8.64
CA ARG A 126 23.15 -4.91 7.60
C ARG A 126 23.27 -3.62 6.78
N LEU A 127 22.14 -2.94 6.50
CA LEU A 127 22.09 -1.70 5.72
C LEU A 127 22.46 -0.42 6.52
N GLY A 128 22.71 -0.59 7.83
CA GLY A 128 22.86 0.49 8.79
C GLY A 128 21.51 1.01 9.31
N TYR A 129 21.53 1.50 10.56
CA TYR A 129 20.34 1.84 11.34
C TYR A 129 19.34 2.73 10.58
N ILE A 130 18.11 2.23 10.44
CA ILE A 130 16.96 3.02 10.02
C ILE A 130 16.30 3.58 11.28
N THR A 131 16.24 4.91 11.39
CA THR A 131 15.49 5.55 12.45
C THR A 131 14.00 5.20 12.31
N PRO A 132 13.39 4.47 13.26
CA PRO A 132 11.99 4.01 13.19
C PRO A 132 11.00 5.18 13.19
N LYS A 133 11.44 6.38 13.56
CA LYS A 133 10.58 7.56 13.74
C LYS A 133 9.83 7.94 12.47
N LYS A 134 10.44 7.76 11.29
CA LYS A 134 9.78 8.10 10.01
C LYS A 134 8.63 7.14 9.71
N THR A 135 8.89 5.84 9.79
CA THR A 135 7.88 4.80 9.54
C THR A 135 6.78 4.82 10.60
N GLN A 136 7.13 5.07 11.86
CA GLN A 136 6.19 5.24 12.96
C GLN A 136 5.28 6.46 12.75
N ARG A 137 5.85 7.63 12.41
CA ARG A 137 5.06 8.84 12.14
C ARG A 137 4.12 8.64 10.96
N PHE A 138 4.59 8.02 9.88
CA PHE A 138 3.75 7.69 8.73
C PHE A 138 2.58 6.79 9.14
N ALA A 139 2.84 5.72 9.89
CA ALA A 139 1.81 4.81 10.38
C ALA A 139 0.77 5.50 11.28
N ILE A 140 1.22 6.34 12.22
CA ILE A 140 0.35 7.10 13.13
C ILE A 140 -0.51 8.07 12.34
N ILE A 141 0.10 8.90 11.48
CA ILE A 141 -0.60 9.92 10.72
C ILE A 141 -1.64 9.26 9.81
N LEU A 142 -1.26 8.20 9.10
CA LEU A 142 -2.17 7.45 8.24
C LEU A 142 -3.33 6.86 9.03
N SER A 143 -3.05 6.16 10.14
CA SER A 143 -4.11 5.50 10.92
C SER A 143 -5.07 6.52 11.56
N ILE A 144 -4.55 7.59 12.16
CA ILE A 144 -5.36 8.62 12.81
C ILE A 144 -6.17 9.39 11.77
N SER A 145 -5.57 9.79 10.65
CA SER A 145 -6.29 10.55 9.62
C SER A 145 -7.44 9.74 9.03
N THR A 146 -7.24 8.44 8.78
CA THR A 146 -8.33 7.56 8.30
C THR A 146 -9.43 7.38 9.34
N VAL A 147 -9.10 7.18 10.62
CA VAL A 147 -10.09 7.05 11.69
C VAL A 147 -10.89 8.33 11.84
N VAL A 148 -10.22 9.49 11.91
CA VAL A 148 -10.89 10.79 12.04
C VAL A 148 -11.79 11.05 10.83
N PHE A 149 -11.30 10.80 9.62
CA PHE A 149 -12.09 10.96 8.40
C PHE A 149 -13.33 10.05 8.42
N LEU A 150 -13.19 8.78 8.81
CA LEU A 150 -14.33 7.85 8.89
C LEU A 150 -15.35 8.29 9.96
N ILE A 151 -14.89 8.74 11.13
CA ILE A 151 -15.80 9.21 12.19
C ILE A 151 -16.59 10.44 11.73
N ILE A 152 -15.91 11.40 11.08
CA ILE A 152 -16.58 12.58 10.52
C ILE A 152 -17.60 12.15 9.46
N LEU A 153 -17.20 11.30 8.52
CA LEU A 153 -18.08 10.81 7.46
C LEU A 153 -19.29 10.05 8.02
N ALA A 154 -19.08 9.13 8.96
CA ALA A 154 -20.15 8.40 9.61
C ALA A 154 -21.11 9.32 10.37
N SER A 155 -20.59 10.34 11.06
CA SER A 155 -21.40 11.31 11.79
C SER A 155 -22.26 12.14 10.83
N LEU A 156 -21.68 12.62 9.73
CA LEU A 156 -22.39 13.37 8.70
C LEU A 156 -23.44 12.51 7.98
N ASP A 157 -23.13 11.24 7.73
CA ASP A 157 -24.04 10.28 7.10
C ASP A 157 -25.23 9.95 8.01
N ILE A 158 -24.98 9.64 9.29
CA ILE A 158 -26.05 9.45 10.29
C ILE A 158 -26.92 10.70 10.37
N TYR A 159 -26.31 11.88 10.45
CA TYR A 159 -27.05 13.14 10.53
C TYR A 159 -27.88 13.42 9.27
N SER A 160 -27.32 13.16 8.08
CA SER A 160 -28.03 13.32 6.80
C SER A 160 -29.29 12.45 6.75
N TRP A 161 -29.17 11.19 7.15
CA TRP A 161 -30.30 10.26 7.20
C TRP A 161 -31.28 10.57 8.34
N ASP A 162 -30.82 11.08 9.48
CA ASP A 162 -31.69 11.54 10.57
C ASP A 162 -32.56 12.73 10.13
N LEU A 163 -31.98 13.68 9.40
CA LEU A 163 -32.70 14.82 8.84
C LEU A 163 -33.78 14.34 7.85
N GLN A 164 -33.41 13.49 6.90
CA GLN A 164 -34.35 12.95 5.90
C GLN A 164 -35.47 12.12 6.53
N THR A 165 -35.15 11.32 7.55
CA THR A 165 -36.15 10.51 8.26
C THR A 165 -37.09 11.35 9.10
N LYS A 166 -36.61 12.37 9.81
CA LYS A 166 -37.47 13.29 10.59
C LYS A 166 -38.49 14.02 9.71
N MET A 167 -38.12 14.44 8.50
CA MET A 167 -39.06 15.05 7.57
C MET A 167 -40.15 14.10 7.06
N LYS A 168 -39.87 12.79 7.05
CA LYS A 168 -40.74 11.76 6.45
C LYS A 168 -41.24 10.74 7.46
N ARG A 169 -41.07 10.99 8.76
CA ARG A 169 -41.18 9.95 9.80
C ARG A 169 -42.60 9.40 9.87
N LYS A 170 -42.78 8.15 9.44
CA LYS A 170 -44.05 7.41 9.57
C LYS A 170 -44.08 6.48 10.79
N MET A 171 -42.91 6.09 11.32
CA MET A 171 -42.77 5.09 12.38
C MET A 171 -41.70 5.48 13.42
N PRO A 172 -41.89 5.17 14.72
CA PRO A 172 -41.01 5.63 15.80
C PRO A 172 -39.68 4.84 15.90
N ASP A 173 -39.64 3.60 15.42
CA ASP A 173 -38.51 2.67 15.53
C ASP A 173 -37.56 2.67 14.32
N LYS A 174 -37.91 3.42 13.27
CA LYS A 174 -37.08 3.62 12.07
C LYS A 174 -36.10 4.77 12.30
N GLY A 175 -34.86 4.59 11.86
CA GLY A 175 -33.83 5.60 11.94
C GLY A 175 -32.45 5.10 11.53
N PRO A 176 -31.50 6.03 11.32
CA PRO A 176 -30.16 5.71 10.82
C PRO A 176 -29.36 4.80 11.76
N ILE A 177 -29.73 4.73 13.04
CA ILE A 177 -29.09 3.87 14.03
C ILE A 177 -29.12 2.38 13.66
N ASN A 178 -30.10 1.95 12.84
CA ASN A 178 -30.19 0.59 12.31
C ASN A 178 -28.96 0.17 11.50
N TYR A 179 -28.25 1.13 10.91
CA TYR A 179 -27.09 0.91 10.06
C TYR A 179 -25.78 1.24 10.76
N SER A 180 -25.81 1.48 12.08
CA SER A 180 -24.60 1.80 12.84
C SER A 180 -23.53 0.68 12.86
N PRO A 181 -23.87 -0.62 12.88
CA PRO A 181 -22.87 -1.70 12.82
C PRO A 181 -22.07 -1.70 11.51
N LEU A 182 -22.65 -1.26 10.39
CA LEU A 182 -21.96 -1.12 9.10
C LEU A 182 -20.67 -0.29 9.19
N TYR A 183 -20.67 0.84 9.91
CA TYR A 183 -19.47 1.68 10.05
C TYR A 183 -18.35 0.96 10.81
N PHE A 184 -18.70 0.03 11.70
CA PHE A 184 -17.72 -0.80 12.38
C PHE A 184 -17.04 -1.77 11.41
N PHE A 185 -17.79 -2.37 10.46
CA PHE A 185 -17.18 -3.16 9.39
C PHE A 185 -16.28 -2.33 8.49
N TYR A 186 -16.68 -1.09 8.16
CA TYR A 186 -15.81 -0.17 7.42
C TYR A 186 -14.50 0.09 8.16
N LEU A 187 -14.55 0.27 9.48
CA LEU A 187 -13.37 0.46 10.31
C LEU A 187 -12.46 -0.79 10.28
N GLN A 188 -13.01 -2.00 10.40
CA GLN A 188 -12.24 -3.24 10.29
C GLN A 188 -11.61 -3.43 8.90
N ALA A 189 -12.36 -3.12 7.84
CA ALA A 189 -11.91 -3.18 6.46
C ALA A 189 -10.73 -2.21 6.22
N LEU A 190 -10.90 -0.94 6.59
CA LEU A 190 -9.88 0.11 6.41
C LEU A 190 -8.59 -0.23 7.17
N PHE A 191 -8.69 -0.75 8.40
CA PHE A 191 -7.49 -1.16 9.13
C PHE A 191 -6.76 -2.35 8.50
N THR A 192 -7.49 -3.26 7.85
CA THR A 192 -6.86 -4.35 7.10
C THR A 192 -6.08 -3.82 5.90
N GLU A 193 -6.62 -2.81 5.19
CA GLU A 193 -5.94 -2.11 4.09
C GLU A 193 -4.72 -1.31 4.60
N ILE A 194 -4.85 -0.60 5.73
CA ILE A 194 -3.75 0.16 6.35
C ILE A 194 -2.61 -0.77 6.79
N GLN A 195 -2.92 -1.94 7.37
CA GLN A 195 -1.90 -2.94 7.73
C GLN A 195 -1.09 -3.38 6.49
N TYR A 196 -1.77 -3.62 5.37
CA TYR A 196 -1.12 -3.94 4.10
C TYR A 196 -0.23 -2.79 3.61
N THR A 197 -0.77 -1.57 3.55
CA THR A 197 -0.05 -0.36 3.13
C THR A 197 1.23 -0.16 3.95
N ILE A 198 1.16 -0.38 5.26
CA ILE A 198 2.32 -0.18 6.14
C ILE A 198 3.36 -1.29 5.97
N ALA A 199 2.95 -2.54 5.76
CA ALA A 199 3.87 -3.62 5.44
C ALA A 199 4.66 -3.32 4.14
N THR A 200 3.95 -2.89 3.10
CA THR A 200 4.54 -2.52 1.81
C THR A 200 5.41 -1.27 1.91
N TYR A 201 4.98 -0.24 2.65
CA TYR A 201 5.78 0.96 2.88
C TYR A 201 7.08 0.67 3.65
N ASN A 202 7.06 -0.28 4.60
CA ASN A 202 8.28 -0.69 5.28
C ASN A 202 9.26 -1.37 4.32
N LEU A 203 8.77 -2.19 3.39
CA LEU A 203 9.59 -2.79 2.33
C LEU A 203 10.21 -1.71 1.42
N TYR A 204 9.41 -0.73 0.99
CA TYR A 204 9.85 0.43 0.20
C TYR A 204 11.05 1.15 0.82
N GLU A 205 10.99 1.51 2.10
CA GLU A 205 12.08 2.24 2.77
C GLU A 205 13.40 1.45 2.78
N ARG A 206 13.35 0.10 2.80
CA ARG A 206 14.57 -0.74 2.74
C ARG A 206 15.13 -0.81 1.35
N PHE A 207 14.30 -0.82 0.30
CA PHE A 207 14.76 -0.69 -1.08
C PHE A 207 15.45 0.66 -1.33
N ILE A 208 14.90 1.77 -0.81
CA ILE A 208 15.58 3.08 -0.87
C ILE A 208 16.97 2.99 -0.25
N ARG A 209 17.08 2.34 0.92
CA ARG A 209 18.35 2.24 1.63
C ARG A 209 19.34 1.33 0.92
N LEU A 210 18.87 0.22 0.35
CA LEU A 210 19.68 -0.65 -0.50
C LEU A 210 20.24 0.13 -1.69
N ASN A 211 19.39 0.91 -2.37
CA ASN A 211 19.82 1.75 -3.49
C ASN A 211 20.79 2.85 -3.08
N LYS A 212 20.63 3.46 -1.90
CA LYS A 212 21.63 4.42 -1.37
C LYS A 212 23.00 3.78 -1.17
N ASN A 213 23.07 2.53 -0.71
CA ASN A 213 24.34 1.83 -0.57
C ASN A 213 24.95 1.50 -1.94
N LEU A 214 24.15 1.06 -2.92
CA LEU A 214 24.60 0.86 -4.30
C LEU A 214 25.09 2.17 -4.95
N GLU A 215 24.40 3.29 -4.73
CA GLU A 215 24.83 4.61 -5.20
C GLU A 215 26.16 5.03 -4.57
N ASN A 216 26.36 4.75 -3.28
CA ASN A 216 27.63 5.03 -2.61
C ASN A 216 28.77 4.18 -3.16
N LEU A 217 28.54 2.87 -3.39
CA LEU A 217 29.50 2.01 -4.07
C LEU A 217 29.86 2.58 -5.46
N LEU A 218 28.86 2.97 -6.25
CA LEU A 218 29.06 3.54 -7.57
C LEU A 218 29.88 4.84 -7.54
N LYS A 219 29.66 5.71 -6.55
CA LYS A 219 30.43 6.95 -6.37
C LYS A 219 31.89 6.67 -6.01
N ASN A 220 32.13 5.67 -5.16
CA ASN A 220 33.47 5.24 -4.81
C ASN A 220 34.19 4.71 -6.07
N SER A 221 33.55 3.83 -6.85
CA SER A 221 34.06 3.34 -8.14
C SER A 221 34.46 4.45 -9.11
N LYS A 222 33.62 5.49 -9.25
CA LYS A 222 33.93 6.66 -10.08
C LYS A 222 35.17 7.41 -9.62
N THR A 223 35.36 7.48 -8.30
CA THR A 223 36.49 8.20 -7.70
C THR A 223 37.79 7.45 -7.94
N TYR A 224 37.79 6.12 -7.81
CA TYR A 224 38.96 5.29 -8.15
C TYR A 224 39.31 5.41 -9.63
N LEU A 225 38.33 5.25 -10.52
CA LEU A 225 38.56 5.38 -11.96
C LEU A 225 39.18 6.74 -12.31
N ARG A 226 38.69 7.84 -11.70
CA ARG A 226 39.26 9.17 -11.91
C ARG A 226 40.69 9.30 -11.38
N ARG A 227 40.99 8.69 -10.23
CA ARG A 227 42.33 8.69 -9.65
C ARG A 227 43.31 7.93 -10.54
N ASP A 228 42.92 6.78 -11.07
CA ASP A 228 43.75 5.97 -11.96
C ASP A 228 44.03 6.69 -13.28
N ILE A 229 43.01 7.32 -13.88
CA ILE A 229 43.18 8.15 -15.08
C ILE A 229 44.15 9.31 -14.82
N ASN A 230 44.01 10.01 -13.69
CA ASN A 230 44.92 11.09 -13.33
C ASN A 230 46.37 10.58 -13.14
N LEU A 231 46.54 9.40 -12.52
CA LEU A 231 47.86 8.79 -12.31
C LEU A 231 48.52 8.41 -13.65
N VAL A 232 47.74 7.86 -14.58
CA VAL A 232 48.20 7.55 -15.94
C VAL A 232 48.58 8.83 -16.69
N SER A 233 47.80 9.91 -16.55
CA SER A 233 48.13 11.22 -17.12
C SER A 233 49.44 11.77 -16.56
N GLU A 234 49.65 11.69 -15.23
CA GLU A 234 50.89 12.14 -14.59
C GLU A 234 52.12 11.31 -14.98
N LEU A 235 51.95 10.00 -15.19
CA LEU A 235 53.00 9.13 -15.70
C LEU A 235 53.33 9.45 -17.17
N SER A 236 52.29 9.65 -18.00
CA SER A 236 52.43 10.07 -19.40
C SER A 236 53.12 11.44 -19.55
N ASP A 237 52.94 12.35 -18.58
CA ASP A 237 53.63 13.65 -18.60
C ASP A 237 55.10 13.55 -18.11
N LYS A 238 55.44 12.56 -17.28
CA LYS A 238 56.83 12.29 -16.88
C LYS A 238 57.67 11.63 -17.96
N ASP A 239 57.05 10.83 -18.82
CA ASP A 239 57.71 10.19 -19.96
C ASP A 239 57.96 11.16 -21.15
N LYS A 240 57.52 12.43 -21.03
CA LYS A 240 57.77 13.51 -22.00
C LYS A 240 59.03 14.34 -21.77
N PHE A 241 59.96 13.93 -20.89
CA PHE A 241 61.30 14.51 -20.81
C PHE A 241 62.34 13.68 -21.58
N PRO A 242 62.66 13.99 -22.85
CA PRO A 242 63.84 13.44 -23.49
C PRO A 242 65.09 14.28 -23.15
N MET A 243 66.09 13.59 -22.60
CA MET A 243 67.52 13.72 -22.94
C MET A 243 68.08 15.14 -23.14
N THR A 244 68.50 15.80 -22.05
CA THR A 244 69.58 16.81 -22.15
C THR A 244 70.88 16.20 -21.70
N ILE A 245 71.74 16.01 -22.69
CA ILE A 245 73.08 15.44 -22.69
C ILE A 245 73.96 16.04 -21.58
N LEU A 246 74.59 15.12 -20.83
CA LEU A 246 75.84 15.31 -20.11
C LEU A 246 76.87 16.01 -21.01
N LYS A 247 77.17 17.29 -20.74
CA LYS A 247 78.50 17.84 -21.03
C LYS A 247 79.31 17.80 -19.73
N SER A 248 80.29 16.91 -19.74
CA SER A 248 81.46 16.94 -18.86
C SER A 248 82.20 18.26 -19.05
N GLU A 249 82.54 18.95 -17.97
CA GLU A 249 83.89 19.51 -17.81
C GLU A 249 84.21 19.76 -16.33
N ALA A 250 85.50 19.62 -16.03
CA ALA A 250 86.09 19.34 -14.74
C ALA A 250 86.13 20.53 -13.76
N SER A 251 86.06 20.22 -12.46
CA SER A 251 87.16 20.45 -11.50
C SER A 251 86.66 20.80 -10.09
N GLY A 252 87.11 20.02 -9.11
CA GLY A 252 87.48 20.52 -7.78
C GLY A 252 86.43 20.49 -6.67
N GLY A 253 86.63 19.58 -5.70
CA GLY A 253 86.46 19.93 -4.29
C GLY A 253 85.42 19.17 -3.46
N SER A 254 85.91 18.23 -2.65
CA SER A 254 85.61 18.03 -1.22
C SER A 254 84.18 17.64 -0.75
N ASN A 255 84.11 16.39 -0.28
CA ASN A 255 83.48 15.90 0.96
C ASN A 255 81.95 15.86 1.20
N LYS A 256 81.56 14.66 1.67
CA LYS A 256 80.53 14.31 2.68
C LYS A 256 79.05 14.44 2.29
N HIS A 257 78.40 13.32 1.96
CA HIS A 257 77.73 12.44 2.94
C HIS A 257 76.92 11.37 2.21
N ASP A 258 77.26 10.09 2.47
CA ASP A 258 76.36 8.96 2.24
C ASP A 258 75.08 9.15 3.05
N ARG A 259 73.94 9.38 2.37
CA ARG A 259 72.61 9.09 2.92
C ARG A 259 71.97 7.98 2.08
N ARG A 260 72.10 6.78 2.64
CA ARG A 260 71.44 5.53 2.26
C ARG A 260 70.04 5.77 1.68
N LEU A 261 69.86 5.29 0.45
CA LEU A 261 68.59 4.86 -0.09
C LEU A 261 67.93 3.88 0.90
N PHE A 262 66.91 4.33 1.61
CA PHE A 262 65.86 3.46 2.13
C PHE A 262 64.52 4.03 1.68
N ARG A 263 64.18 3.76 0.42
CA ARG A 263 62.80 3.85 -0.05
C ARG A 263 62.15 2.54 0.39
N THR A 264 61.49 2.55 1.54
CA THR A 264 60.67 1.42 2.00
C THR A 264 59.65 1.07 0.89
N PRO A 265 59.53 -0.20 0.49
CA PRO A 265 58.82 -0.57 -0.73
C PRO A 265 57.30 -0.53 -0.53
N LYS A 266 56.62 -0.33 -1.66
CA LYS A 266 55.21 -0.51 -2.06
C LYS A 266 54.31 -1.53 -1.31
N ILE A 267 54.82 -2.31 -0.37
CA ILE A 267 54.11 -3.41 0.32
C ILE A 267 52.89 -2.89 1.11
N SER A 268 52.97 -1.71 1.73
CA SER A 268 51.82 -1.10 2.43
C SER A 268 50.67 -0.77 1.48
N GLY A 269 50.96 -0.39 0.23
CA GLY A 269 49.96 -0.10 -0.79
C GLY A 269 49.22 -1.36 -1.26
N TRP A 270 49.93 -2.46 -1.46
CA TRP A 270 49.34 -3.74 -1.90
C TRP A 270 48.41 -4.32 -0.83
N THR A 271 48.82 -4.25 0.45
CA THR A 271 47.97 -4.68 1.57
C THR A 271 46.73 -3.79 1.77
N ALA A 272 46.79 -2.52 1.37
CA ALA A 272 45.66 -1.60 1.43
C ALA A 272 44.66 -1.86 0.29
N GLU A 273 45.15 -2.04 -0.94
CA GLU A 273 44.31 -2.40 -2.11
C GLU A 273 43.63 -3.76 -1.95
N GLU A 274 44.32 -4.76 -1.40
CA GLU A 274 43.72 -6.06 -1.10
C GLU A 274 42.64 -5.97 0.00
N ARG A 275 42.88 -5.15 1.03
CA ARG A 275 41.90 -4.94 2.11
C ARG A 275 40.66 -4.20 1.60
N GLU A 276 40.85 -3.22 0.74
CA GLU A 276 39.77 -2.45 0.12
C GLU A 276 38.93 -3.29 -0.84
N SER A 277 39.57 -4.14 -1.66
CA SER A 277 38.86 -5.09 -2.52
C SER A 277 37.99 -6.07 -1.72
N ARG A 278 38.51 -6.57 -0.59
CA ARG A 278 37.74 -7.45 0.31
C ARG A 278 36.53 -6.73 0.93
N ASP A 279 36.68 -5.47 1.33
CA ASP A 279 35.57 -4.69 1.90
C ASP A 279 34.46 -4.41 0.86
N VAL A 280 34.85 -4.10 -0.39
CA VAL A 280 33.90 -3.95 -1.49
C VAL A 280 33.19 -5.28 -1.79
N MET A 281 33.93 -6.39 -1.83
CA MET A 281 33.36 -7.72 -2.02
C MET A 281 32.31 -8.04 -0.95
N ASP A 282 32.66 -7.87 0.32
CA ASP A 282 31.77 -8.15 1.45
C ASP A 282 30.52 -7.28 1.37
N THR A 283 30.66 -6.01 0.97
CA THR A 283 29.54 -5.10 0.76
C THR A 283 28.62 -5.57 -0.38
N VAL A 284 29.18 -5.98 -1.52
CA VAL A 284 28.39 -6.50 -2.66
C VAL A 284 27.62 -7.75 -2.26
N ILE A 285 28.29 -8.73 -1.63
CA ILE A 285 27.65 -9.96 -1.13
C ILE A 285 26.53 -9.62 -0.14
N GLN A 286 26.78 -8.68 0.78
CA GLN A 286 25.78 -8.23 1.73
C GLN A 286 24.54 -7.66 1.02
N LEU A 287 24.71 -6.78 0.03
CA LEU A 287 23.60 -6.19 -0.72
C LEU A 287 22.81 -7.23 -1.53
N ILE A 288 23.48 -8.24 -2.10
CA ILE A 288 22.82 -9.38 -2.77
C ILE A 288 21.92 -10.14 -1.80
N THR A 289 22.43 -10.48 -0.62
CA THR A 289 21.66 -11.22 0.40
C THR A 289 20.48 -10.40 0.93
N ILE A 290 20.65 -9.09 1.11
CA ILE A 290 19.57 -8.20 1.53
C ILE A 290 18.50 -8.14 0.46
N HIS A 291 18.86 -7.91 -0.81
CA HIS A 291 17.91 -7.90 -1.91
C HIS A 291 17.08 -9.20 -1.97
N ALA A 292 17.74 -10.36 -1.86
CA ALA A 292 17.04 -11.65 -1.82
C ALA A 292 16.02 -11.73 -0.66
N SER A 293 16.41 -11.26 0.53
CA SER A 293 15.53 -11.19 1.70
C SER A 293 14.34 -10.25 1.48
N LEU A 294 14.55 -9.08 0.88
CA LEU A 294 13.49 -8.12 0.56
C LEU A 294 12.52 -8.68 -0.50
N CYS A 295 13.01 -9.40 -1.51
CA CYS A 295 12.15 -10.12 -2.46
C CYS A 295 11.32 -11.21 -1.78
N ASP A 296 11.86 -11.89 -0.75
CA ASP A 296 11.08 -12.85 0.05
C ASP A 296 10.01 -12.16 0.90
N VAL A 297 10.31 -10.97 1.44
CA VAL A 297 9.31 -10.14 2.15
C VAL A 297 8.13 -9.82 1.23
N ASN A 298 8.37 -9.45 -0.03
CA ASN A 298 7.29 -9.23 -1.01
C ASN A 298 6.40 -10.49 -1.17
N LYS A 299 7.01 -11.67 -1.32
CA LYS A 299 6.25 -12.94 -1.43
C LYS A 299 5.43 -13.22 -0.17
N LEU A 300 5.96 -12.91 1.01
CA LEU A 300 5.26 -13.07 2.29
C LEU A 300 4.11 -12.07 2.44
N ILE A 301 4.26 -10.83 1.97
CA ILE A 301 3.19 -9.82 1.94
C ILE A 301 2.03 -10.34 1.07
N ASN A 302 2.31 -10.84 -0.13
CA ASN A 302 1.27 -11.41 -1.00
C ASN A 302 0.56 -12.62 -0.37
N LYS A 303 1.31 -13.49 0.33
CA LYS A 303 0.70 -14.63 1.05
C LYS A 303 -0.17 -14.19 2.22
N ALA A 304 0.26 -13.17 2.96
CA ALA A 304 -0.49 -12.66 4.10
C ALA A 304 -1.76 -11.92 3.69
N PHE A 305 -1.68 -11.06 2.67
CA PHE A 305 -2.75 -10.12 2.35
C PHE A 305 -3.44 -10.39 1.01
N GLY A 306 -3.06 -11.44 0.28
CA GLY A 306 -3.63 -11.74 -1.05
C GLY A 306 -5.15 -11.81 -1.05
N LEU A 307 -5.75 -12.59 -0.14
CA LEU A 307 -7.21 -12.73 -0.05
C LEU A 307 -7.90 -11.45 0.43
N PRO A 308 -7.45 -10.79 1.53
CA PRO A 308 -7.98 -9.48 1.90
C PRO A 308 -7.91 -8.43 0.77
N MET A 309 -6.81 -8.36 0.01
CA MET A 309 -6.66 -7.41 -1.08
C MET A 309 -7.53 -7.74 -2.29
N LEU A 310 -7.80 -9.03 -2.55
CA LEU A 310 -8.76 -9.45 -3.57
C LEU A 310 -10.16 -8.93 -3.22
N ILE A 311 -10.62 -9.19 -1.99
CA ILE A 311 -11.95 -8.77 -1.54
C ILE A 311 -12.03 -7.24 -1.45
N ALA A 312 -10.96 -6.58 -1.01
CA ALA A 312 -10.87 -5.12 -0.98
C ALA A 312 -11.02 -4.50 -2.37
N ALA A 313 -10.34 -5.03 -3.38
CA ALA A 313 -10.45 -4.54 -4.76
C ALA A 313 -11.85 -4.74 -5.35
N LEU A 314 -12.47 -5.91 -5.13
CA LEU A 314 -13.84 -6.18 -5.58
C LEU A 314 -14.87 -5.27 -4.90
N THR A 315 -14.72 -5.09 -3.58
CA THR A 315 -15.57 -4.19 -2.79
C THR A 315 -15.40 -2.74 -3.24
N ALA A 316 -14.16 -2.29 -3.46
CA ALA A 316 -13.89 -0.94 -3.94
C ALA A 316 -14.45 -0.71 -5.35
N LEU A 317 -14.36 -1.69 -6.25
CA LEU A 317 -14.96 -1.60 -7.59
C LEU A 317 -16.49 -1.46 -7.49
N PHE A 318 -17.13 -2.31 -6.67
CA PHE A 318 -18.57 -2.24 -6.43
C PHE A 318 -18.98 -0.85 -5.92
N HIS A 319 -18.31 -0.33 -4.89
CA HIS A 319 -18.59 1.01 -4.35
C HIS A 319 -18.34 2.14 -5.33
N LEU A 320 -17.25 2.07 -6.11
CA LEU A 320 -16.94 3.08 -7.12
C LEU A 320 -17.94 3.11 -8.29
N ILE A 321 -18.72 2.04 -8.50
CA ILE A 321 -19.82 2.04 -9.47
C ILE A 321 -21.09 2.57 -8.82
N ILE A 322 -21.44 2.02 -7.66
CA ILE A 322 -22.74 2.25 -7.02
C ILE A 322 -22.86 3.66 -6.45
N THR A 323 -21.87 4.14 -5.68
CA THR A 323 -21.97 5.43 -4.99
C THR A 323 -22.10 6.60 -5.97
N PRO A 324 -21.30 6.68 -7.06
CA PRO A 324 -21.48 7.72 -8.07
C PRO A 324 -22.78 7.59 -8.87
N TYR A 325 -23.27 6.37 -9.12
CA TYR A 325 -24.56 6.16 -9.79
C TYR A 325 -25.70 6.81 -8.99
N PHE A 326 -25.79 6.52 -7.68
CA PHE A 326 -26.81 7.15 -6.83
C PHE A 326 -26.60 8.65 -6.65
N LEU A 327 -25.35 9.11 -6.59
CA LEU A 327 -25.02 10.54 -6.57
C LEU A 327 -25.59 11.25 -7.81
N LEU A 328 -25.42 10.67 -9.00
CA LEU A 328 -25.91 11.25 -10.27
C LEU A 328 -27.44 11.22 -10.37
N MET A 329 -28.08 10.14 -9.91
CA MET A 329 -29.54 10.07 -9.83
C MET A 329 -30.11 11.13 -8.88
N GLU A 330 -29.49 11.30 -7.70
CA GLU A 330 -29.98 12.24 -6.69
C GLU A 330 -29.70 13.69 -7.08
N ALA A 331 -28.58 13.98 -7.73
CA ALA A 331 -28.22 15.31 -8.23
C ALA A 331 -29.14 15.81 -9.34
N SER A 332 -29.83 14.90 -10.04
CA SER A 332 -30.83 15.23 -11.07
C SER A 332 -32.21 15.52 -10.47
N SER A 333 -32.39 15.36 -9.16
CA SER A 333 -33.62 15.66 -8.41
C SER A 333 -33.45 16.95 -7.59
N ASP A 334 -34.52 17.72 -7.34
CA ASP A 334 -34.54 18.92 -6.47
C ASP A 334 -34.31 18.60 -4.97
N LYS A 335 -33.17 17.99 -4.63
CA LYS A 335 -32.88 17.46 -3.29
C LYS A 335 -31.73 18.17 -2.60
N GLU A 336 -31.68 17.99 -1.27
CA GLU A 336 -30.82 18.73 -0.35
C GLU A 336 -29.32 18.62 -0.69
N THR A 337 -28.68 19.77 -0.92
CA THR A 337 -27.23 19.94 -1.14
C THR A 337 -26.38 19.20 -0.12
N PHE A 338 -26.83 19.08 1.13
CA PHE A 338 -26.12 18.40 2.20
C PHE A 338 -25.94 16.89 1.92
N PHE A 339 -26.96 16.21 1.42
CA PHE A 339 -26.87 14.77 1.09
C PHE A 339 -25.84 14.53 -0.03
N ILE A 340 -25.84 15.40 -1.05
CA ILE A 340 -24.87 15.35 -2.17
C ILE A 340 -23.43 15.46 -1.65
N ILE A 341 -23.17 16.38 -0.70
CA ILE A 341 -21.85 16.53 -0.09
C ILE A 341 -21.41 15.24 0.62
N VAL A 342 -22.30 14.62 1.40
CA VAL A 342 -21.99 13.36 2.10
C VAL A 342 -21.67 12.23 1.11
N GLN A 343 -22.44 12.10 0.03
CA GLN A 343 -22.18 11.12 -1.02
C GLN A 343 -20.85 11.37 -1.75
N CYS A 344 -20.49 12.63 -2.01
CA CYS A 344 -19.16 12.99 -2.53
C CYS A 344 -18.03 12.56 -1.57
N LEU A 345 -18.21 12.72 -0.25
CA LEU A 345 -17.24 12.27 0.75
C LEU A 345 -17.09 10.74 0.76
N TRP A 346 -18.16 9.99 0.57
CA TRP A 346 -18.10 8.53 0.36
C TRP A 346 -17.33 8.18 -0.91
N CYS A 347 -17.58 8.84 -2.04
CA CYS A 347 -16.79 8.66 -3.26
C CYS A 347 -15.29 8.90 -3.01
N ILE A 348 -14.94 9.96 -2.28
CA ILE A 348 -13.55 10.25 -1.89
C ILE A 348 -12.97 9.11 -1.04
N LEU A 349 -13.73 8.56 -0.08
CA LEU A 349 -13.30 7.40 0.70
C LEU A 349 -12.98 6.21 -0.20
N HIS A 350 -13.87 5.88 -1.14
CA HIS A 350 -13.69 4.71 -2.02
C HIS A 350 -12.48 4.87 -2.95
N VAL A 351 -12.23 6.08 -3.48
CA VAL A 351 -11.00 6.38 -4.25
C VAL A 351 -9.77 6.28 -3.34
N TYR A 352 -9.83 6.84 -2.14
CA TYR A 352 -8.75 6.77 -1.16
C TYR A 352 -8.36 5.32 -0.84
N ARG A 353 -9.33 4.41 -0.67
CA ARG A 353 -9.08 2.98 -0.41
C ARG A 353 -8.26 2.30 -1.51
N VAL A 354 -8.51 2.64 -2.78
CA VAL A 354 -7.71 2.11 -3.89
C VAL A 354 -6.29 2.72 -3.87
N VAL A 355 -6.20 4.04 -3.72
CA VAL A 355 -4.92 4.75 -3.78
C VAL A 355 -3.99 4.37 -2.62
N VAL A 356 -4.51 4.22 -1.40
CA VAL A 356 -3.71 3.87 -0.22
C VAL A 356 -3.04 2.49 -0.34
N VAL A 357 -3.69 1.56 -1.04
CA VAL A 357 -3.18 0.21 -1.33
C VAL A 357 -2.18 0.24 -2.50
N VAL A 358 -2.52 0.90 -3.61
CA VAL A 358 -1.72 0.88 -4.85
C VAL A 358 -0.44 1.70 -4.75
N GLN A 359 -0.49 2.88 -4.14
CA GLN A 359 0.64 3.82 -4.12
C GLN A 359 1.94 3.24 -3.52
N PRO A 360 1.95 2.59 -2.34
CA PRO A 360 3.18 2.00 -1.80
C PRO A 360 3.68 0.82 -2.65
N CYS A 361 2.80 0.06 -3.31
CA CYS A 361 3.18 -1.03 -4.21
C CYS A 361 3.95 -0.48 -5.40
N TYR A 362 3.38 0.52 -6.08
CA TYR A 362 4.03 1.22 -7.19
C TYR A 362 5.39 1.81 -6.79
N ALA A 363 5.45 2.53 -5.66
CA ALA A 363 6.68 3.13 -5.17
C ALA A 363 7.77 2.08 -4.90
N THR A 364 7.40 0.94 -4.29
CA THR A 364 8.33 -0.16 -4.01
C THR A 364 8.85 -0.81 -5.29
N THR A 365 7.96 -1.09 -6.25
CA THR A 365 8.35 -1.67 -7.54
C THR A 365 9.28 -0.75 -8.31
N ASN A 366 8.98 0.55 -8.36
CA ASN A 366 9.84 1.54 -9.03
C ASN A 366 11.23 1.64 -8.35
N GLU A 367 11.28 1.59 -7.02
CA GLU A 367 12.56 1.59 -6.30
C GLU A 367 13.35 0.30 -6.54
N SER A 368 12.69 -0.85 -6.66
CA SER A 368 13.35 -2.11 -7.05
C SER A 368 13.87 -2.07 -8.50
N GLN A 369 13.17 -1.42 -9.42
CA GLN A 369 13.68 -1.21 -10.79
C GLN A 369 14.93 -0.32 -10.80
N LYS A 370 14.97 0.70 -9.92
CA LYS A 370 16.18 1.51 -9.73
C LYS A 370 17.36 0.67 -9.23
N THR A 371 17.13 -0.36 -8.43
CA THR A 371 18.18 -1.32 -8.05
C THR A 371 18.80 -1.99 -9.28
N ALA A 372 17.99 -2.40 -10.26
CA ALA A 372 18.48 -2.98 -11.51
C ALA A 372 19.38 -2.02 -12.29
N VAL A 373 18.97 -0.75 -12.40
CA VAL A 373 19.77 0.29 -13.08
C VAL A 373 21.11 0.48 -12.40
N LEU A 374 21.13 0.56 -11.06
CA LEU A 374 22.37 0.75 -10.30
C LEU A 374 23.31 -0.47 -10.40
N ALA A 375 22.77 -1.68 -10.34
CA ALA A 375 23.55 -2.91 -10.51
C ALA A 375 24.18 -2.99 -11.92
N SER A 376 23.41 -2.65 -12.96
CA SER A 376 23.91 -2.58 -14.33
C SER A 376 25.00 -1.51 -14.52
N GLN A 377 24.85 -0.34 -13.87
CA GLN A 377 25.89 0.69 -13.89
C GLN A 377 27.16 0.25 -13.16
N LEU A 378 27.06 -0.51 -12.07
CA LEU A 378 28.24 -1.06 -11.41
C LEU A 378 29.00 -2.03 -12.34
N LEU A 379 28.30 -2.83 -13.15
CA LEU A 379 28.93 -3.76 -14.10
C LEU A 379 29.73 -3.09 -15.22
N THR A 380 29.56 -1.79 -15.48
CA THR A 380 30.34 -1.08 -16.50
C THR A 380 31.76 -0.73 -16.05
N TYR A 381 32.08 -0.89 -14.76
CA TYR A 381 33.41 -0.61 -14.22
C TYR A 381 34.33 -1.83 -14.29
N SER A 382 35.64 -1.57 -14.34
CA SER A 382 36.70 -2.58 -14.30
C SER A 382 36.92 -3.08 -12.87
N TRP A 383 36.18 -4.11 -12.48
CA TRP A 383 36.33 -4.79 -11.19
C TRP A 383 37.31 -5.97 -11.25
N GLN A 384 37.84 -6.37 -10.10
CA GLN A 384 38.51 -7.66 -9.98
C GLN A 384 37.55 -8.80 -10.39
N PRO A 385 38.06 -9.89 -11.00
CA PRO A 385 37.22 -10.95 -11.58
C PRO A 385 36.17 -11.51 -10.62
N GLU A 386 36.52 -11.68 -9.35
CA GLU A 386 35.58 -12.22 -8.35
C GLU A 386 34.45 -11.23 -8.02
N ILE A 387 34.75 -9.92 -7.89
CA ILE A 387 33.72 -8.90 -7.60
C ILE A 387 32.78 -8.77 -8.80
N ARG A 388 33.35 -8.78 -10.01
CA ARG A 388 32.58 -8.77 -11.25
C ARG A 388 31.61 -9.95 -11.30
N LYS A 389 32.08 -11.15 -10.98
CA LYS A 389 31.24 -12.36 -10.91
C LYS A 389 30.10 -12.21 -9.90
N GLN A 390 30.34 -11.64 -8.72
CA GLN A 390 29.26 -11.38 -7.76
C GLN A 390 28.24 -10.35 -8.28
N LEU A 391 28.68 -9.30 -8.97
CA LEU A 391 27.77 -8.33 -9.59
C LEU A 391 26.98 -8.93 -10.76
N GLU A 392 27.56 -9.86 -11.53
CA GLU A 392 26.86 -10.60 -12.58
C GLU A 392 25.78 -11.51 -11.97
N ILE A 393 26.10 -12.24 -10.89
CA ILE A 393 25.12 -13.00 -10.10
C ILE A 393 24.02 -12.08 -9.57
N PHE A 394 24.38 -10.89 -9.08
CA PHE A 394 23.40 -9.93 -8.57
C PHE A 394 22.43 -9.46 -9.67
N SER A 395 22.96 -9.12 -10.85
CA SER A 395 22.17 -8.71 -12.01
C SER A 395 21.20 -9.82 -12.43
N LEU A 396 21.68 -11.07 -12.52
CA LEU A 396 20.83 -12.24 -12.79
C LEU A 396 19.76 -12.42 -11.71
N GLN A 397 20.10 -12.26 -10.43
CA GLN A 397 19.15 -12.34 -9.33
C GLN A 397 18.04 -11.28 -9.46
N ILE A 398 18.39 -10.04 -9.79
CA ILE A 398 17.42 -8.95 -9.96
C ILE A 398 16.49 -9.27 -11.14
N LEU A 399 17.05 -9.73 -12.26
CA LEU A 399 16.28 -10.12 -13.45
C LEU A 399 15.27 -11.24 -13.16
N HIS A 400 15.68 -12.27 -12.41
CA HIS A 400 14.84 -13.44 -12.12
C HIS A 400 13.95 -13.30 -10.89
N ARG A 401 14.07 -12.22 -10.11
CA ARG A 401 13.27 -11.98 -8.90
C ARG A 401 12.56 -10.63 -8.93
N PRO A 402 11.74 -10.33 -9.96
CA PRO A 402 10.99 -9.09 -10.02
C PRO A 402 9.99 -8.99 -8.85
N LEU A 403 9.77 -7.76 -8.37
CA LEU A 403 8.73 -7.50 -7.41
C LEU A 403 7.37 -7.43 -8.10
N HIS A 404 6.47 -8.30 -7.67
CA HIS A 404 5.07 -8.29 -8.06
C HIS A 404 4.22 -8.27 -6.79
N PHE A 405 3.42 -7.22 -6.61
CA PHE A 405 2.37 -7.17 -5.60
C PHE A 405 1.09 -7.67 -6.23
N THR A 406 0.51 -8.74 -5.69
CA THR A 406 -0.65 -9.38 -6.31
C THR A 406 -1.73 -9.75 -5.30
N ALA A 407 -2.98 -9.66 -5.73
CA ALA A 407 -4.12 -10.19 -5.00
C ALA A 407 -4.35 -11.65 -5.40
N CYS A 408 -3.99 -12.60 -4.54
CA CYS A 408 -4.10 -14.05 -4.79
C CYS A 408 -3.44 -14.54 -6.09
N GLY A 409 -2.53 -13.77 -6.69
CA GLY A 409 -1.98 -14.07 -8.03
C GLY A 409 -2.92 -13.80 -9.21
N LEU A 410 -4.13 -13.28 -8.98
CA LEU A 410 -5.13 -13.01 -10.03
C LEU A 410 -4.80 -11.74 -10.81
N PHE A 411 -4.42 -10.66 -10.13
CA PHE A 411 -4.03 -9.40 -10.75
C PHE A 411 -3.01 -8.64 -9.90
N SER A 412 -2.30 -7.71 -10.54
CA SER A 412 -1.29 -6.85 -9.93
C SER A 412 -1.91 -5.64 -9.24
N LEU A 413 -1.38 -5.27 -8.07
CA LEU A 413 -1.77 -4.10 -7.30
C LEU A 413 -0.93 -2.88 -7.71
N ASP A 414 -1.08 -2.44 -8.97
CA ASP A 414 -0.28 -1.35 -9.56
C ASP A 414 -1.18 -0.23 -10.14
N ARG A 415 -0.57 0.72 -10.85
CA ARG A 415 -1.32 1.84 -11.46
C ARG A 415 -2.27 1.37 -12.58
N ALA A 416 -2.01 0.22 -13.20
CA ALA A 416 -2.90 -0.32 -14.21
C ALA A 416 -4.23 -0.81 -13.59
N LEU A 417 -4.21 -1.27 -12.34
CA LEU A 417 -5.44 -1.54 -11.59
C LEU A 417 -6.31 -0.28 -11.47
N VAL A 418 -5.72 0.87 -11.14
CA VAL A 418 -6.46 2.15 -11.01
C VAL A 418 -7.09 2.55 -12.34
N THR A 419 -6.34 2.50 -13.44
CA THR A 419 -6.87 2.86 -14.77
C THR A 419 -7.92 1.86 -15.25
N SER A 420 -7.74 0.55 -14.98
CA SER A 420 -8.73 -0.48 -15.31
C SER A 420 -10.00 -0.37 -14.48
N MET A 421 -9.92 0.01 -13.20
CA MET A 421 -11.09 0.27 -12.39
C MET A 421 -11.81 1.54 -12.86
N ALA A 422 -11.07 2.60 -13.19
CA ALA A 422 -11.65 3.84 -13.70
C ALA A 422 -12.38 3.64 -15.05
N SER A 423 -11.81 2.84 -15.95
CA SER A 423 -12.48 2.48 -17.22
C SER A 423 -13.73 1.65 -16.96
N ALA A 424 -13.65 0.61 -16.13
CA ALA A 424 -14.80 -0.21 -15.77
C ALA A 424 -15.92 0.62 -15.12
N VAL A 425 -15.59 1.47 -14.15
CA VAL A 425 -16.53 2.39 -13.50
C VAL A 425 -17.22 3.28 -14.52
N THR A 426 -16.46 3.91 -15.42
CA THR A 426 -17.02 4.77 -16.47
C THR A 426 -17.98 4.00 -17.37
N THR A 427 -17.59 2.81 -17.84
CA THR A 427 -18.42 1.96 -18.70
C THR A 427 -19.71 1.54 -17.99
N TYR A 428 -19.62 1.06 -16.76
CA TYR A 428 -20.81 0.63 -16.00
C TYR A 428 -21.72 1.81 -15.67
N LEU A 429 -21.19 2.99 -15.33
CA LEU A 429 -22.00 4.18 -15.11
C LEU A 429 -22.77 4.57 -16.37
N VAL A 430 -22.11 4.59 -17.55
CA VAL A 430 -22.79 4.88 -18.82
C VAL A 430 -23.92 3.88 -19.07
N ILE A 431 -23.66 2.58 -18.87
CA ILE A 431 -24.65 1.52 -19.06
C ILE A 431 -25.84 1.72 -18.10
N LEU A 432 -25.59 1.94 -16.80
CA LEU A 432 -26.63 2.14 -15.81
C LEU A 432 -27.49 3.38 -16.09
N LEU A 433 -26.86 4.49 -16.50
CA LEU A 433 -27.58 5.70 -16.88
C LEU A 433 -28.44 5.50 -18.14
N GLN A 434 -27.95 4.75 -19.13
CA GLN A 434 -28.72 4.43 -20.34
C GLN A 434 -29.94 3.56 -20.02
N PHE A 435 -29.78 2.54 -19.17
CA PHE A 435 -30.90 1.70 -18.74
C PHE A 435 -31.93 2.50 -17.94
N GLN A 436 -31.47 3.35 -17.01
CA GLN A 436 -32.37 4.23 -16.25
C GLN A 436 -33.23 5.10 -17.19
N LYS A 437 -32.59 5.78 -18.15
CA LYS A 437 -33.30 6.65 -19.10
C LYS A 437 -34.30 5.87 -19.97
N ALA A 438 -33.95 4.64 -20.37
CA ALA A 438 -34.83 3.79 -21.16
C ALA A 438 -36.06 3.35 -20.35
N ASP A 439 -35.89 3.05 -19.06
CA ASP A 439 -37.00 2.68 -18.19
C ASP A 439 -37.89 3.87 -17.85
N ASP A 440 -37.34 5.06 -17.58
CA ASP A 440 -38.11 6.30 -17.39
C ASP A 440 -38.97 6.64 -18.62
N THR A 441 -38.44 6.39 -19.83
CA THR A 441 -39.16 6.58 -21.09
C THR A 441 -40.31 5.59 -21.24
N LYS A 442 -40.07 4.30 -20.92
CA LYS A 442 -41.11 3.26 -20.97
C LYS A 442 -42.24 3.56 -19.99
N ASP A 443 -41.93 3.96 -18.77
CA ASP A 443 -42.95 4.28 -17.76
C ASP A 443 -43.82 5.46 -18.21
N SER A 444 -43.19 6.52 -18.73
CA SER A 444 -43.90 7.67 -19.33
C SER A 444 -44.85 7.24 -20.46
N THR A 445 -44.42 6.34 -21.35
CA THR A 445 -45.28 5.82 -22.43
C THR A 445 -46.43 4.96 -21.92
N ASN A 446 -46.23 4.17 -20.85
CA ASN A 446 -47.29 3.36 -20.25
C ASN A 446 -48.36 4.23 -19.57
N VAL A 447 -47.96 5.28 -18.86
CA VAL A 447 -48.88 6.25 -18.24
C VAL A 447 -49.71 6.95 -19.32
N LEU A 448 -49.08 7.43 -20.39
CA LEU A 448 -49.79 8.05 -21.53
C LEU A 448 -50.78 7.07 -22.17
N ARG A 449 -50.39 5.80 -22.35
CA ARG A 449 -51.28 4.76 -22.89
C ARG A 449 -52.47 4.49 -21.98
N ASN A 450 -52.25 4.38 -20.67
CA ASN A 450 -53.32 4.16 -19.69
C ASN A 450 -54.28 5.35 -19.62
N ALA A 451 -53.77 6.58 -19.62
CA ALA A 451 -54.60 7.79 -19.67
C ALA A 451 -55.45 7.85 -20.95
N THR A 452 -54.86 7.51 -22.10
CA THR A 452 -55.57 7.44 -23.38
C THR A 452 -56.69 6.39 -23.35
N LEU A 453 -56.43 5.21 -22.78
CA LEU A 453 -57.44 4.16 -22.64
C LEU A 453 -58.59 4.58 -21.71
N LEU A 454 -58.28 5.26 -20.60
CA LEU A 454 -59.31 5.81 -19.71
C LEU A 454 -60.19 6.83 -20.43
N LEU A 455 -59.60 7.79 -21.15
CA LEU A 455 -60.35 8.78 -21.93
C LEU A 455 -61.24 8.14 -22.99
N LYS A 456 -60.74 7.11 -23.68
CA LYS A 456 -61.51 6.34 -24.68
C LYS A 456 -62.69 5.62 -24.03
N ASN A 457 -62.48 5.01 -22.86
CA ASN A 457 -63.55 4.33 -22.12
C ASN A 457 -64.62 5.32 -21.67
N VAL A 458 -64.25 6.45 -21.06
CA VAL A 458 -65.21 7.50 -20.65
C VAL A 458 -66.01 8.05 -21.84
N SER A 459 -65.35 8.30 -22.97
CA SER A 459 -66.01 8.72 -24.21
C SER A 459 -67.02 7.68 -24.71
N SER A 460 -66.68 6.39 -24.67
CA SER A 460 -67.57 5.31 -25.09
C SER A 460 -68.78 5.09 -24.15
N THR A 461 -68.62 5.32 -22.85
CA THR A 461 -69.71 5.21 -21.87
C THR A 461 -70.64 6.42 -21.92
N GLY A 462 -70.11 7.62 -22.17
CA GLY A 462 -70.90 8.85 -22.34
C GLY A 462 -71.82 8.81 -23.57
N ILE A 463 -71.37 8.17 -24.66
CA ILE A 463 -72.19 7.99 -25.88
C ILE A 463 -73.36 7.01 -25.63
N LYS A 464 -73.20 6.00 -24.76
CA LYS A 464 -74.28 5.06 -24.40
C LYS A 464 -75.33 5.61 -23.44
N LEU A 465 -75.09 6.75 -22.79
CA LEU A 465 -76.04 7.42 -21.89
C LEU A 465 -76.91 8.48 -22.60
N ILE A 466 -76.66 8.75 -23.89
CA ILE A 466 -77.34 9.77 -24.70
C ILE A 466 -78.19 9.15 -25.84
N THR A 467 -78.14 7.82 -26.00
CA THR A 467 -79.01 7.02 -26.87
C THR A 467 -79.97 6.19 -26.04
#